data_AF-A0A7S1C818-F1
#
_entry.id   AF-A0A7S1C818-F1
#
_cell.length_a   1.000
_cell.length_b   1.000
_cell.length_c   1.000
_cell.angle_alpha   90.00
_cell.angle_beta   90.00
_cell.angle_gamma   90.00
#
_symmetry.space_group_name_H-M   'P 1'
#
loop_
_entity.id
_entity.type
_entity.pdbx_description
1 polymer ?
#
loop_
_entity_poly.entity_id
_entity_poly.type
_entity_poly.pdbx_seq_one_letter_code
_entity_poly.pdbx_strand_id
1 'polypeptide(L)'
;AQGNSHRGVRVCQELTSRFNFHNYDTLVRGKIDPTIRGGSRKLLQINDLLQAAFTGDDVQIHDLVNSAGLDVNAGDYDDRTALHLAATAGHAAVVDLLLELGADRTARDRWGATAGDNAAENGFPALAAKLA
;
A
#
# COMPACT_ATOMS: atom_id res chain seq x y z
N ALA A 1 1.92 24.16 -40.53
CA ALA A 1 1.40 24.00 -39.16
C ALA A 1 0.00 23.41 -39.27
N GLN A 2 -0.32 22.34 -38.55
CA GLN A 2 -1.53 21.52 -38.70
C GLN A 2 -2.87 22.23 -38.37
N GLY A 3 -2.93 23.56 -38.28
CA GLY A 3 -4.13 24.32 -37.91
C GLY A 3 -4.58 24.16 -36.45
N ASN A 4 -3.86 23.34 -35.66
CA ASN A 4 -4.25 22.97 -34.31
C ASN A 4 -3.79 23.98 -33.26
N SER A 5 -4.57 24.11 -32.18
CA SER A 5 -4.20 24.88 -31.00
C SER A 5 -2.99 24.27 -30.29
N HIS A 6 -1.87 25.01 -30.24
CA HIS A 6 -0.66 24.57 -29.54
C HIS A 6 -0.90 24.27 -28.06
N ARG A 7 -1.66 25.12 -27.37
CA ARG A 7 -2.04 24.90 -25.96
C ARG A 7 -2.96 23.69 -25.83
N GLY A 8 -3.92 23.53 -26.73
CA GLY A 8 -4.84 22.40 -26.74
C GLY A 8 -4.11 21.06 -26.88
N VAL A 9 -3.21 20.95 -27.87
CA VAL A 9 -2.41 19.75 -28.08
C VAL A 9 -1.56 19.43 -26.85
N ARG A 10 -0.92 20.44 -26.24
CA ARG A 10 -0.12 20.25 -25.03
C ARG A 10 -0.96 19.73 -23.86
N VAL A 11 -2.14 20.32 -23.64
CA VAL A 11 -3.06 19.87 -22.57
C VAL A 11 -3.52 18.43 -22.82
N CYS A 12 -3.89 18.09 -24.05
CA CYS A 12 -4.29 16.71 -24.39
C CYS A 12 -3.18 15.70 -24.12
N GLN A 13 -1.93 16.02 -24.50
CA GLN A 13 -0.78 15.17 -24.23
C GLN A 13 -0.57 14.97 -22.71
N GLU A 14 -0.64 16.05 -21.94
CA GLU A 14 -0.48 16.02 -20.48
C GLU A 14 -1.58 15.17 -19.82
N LEU A 15 -2.83 15.29 -20.27
CA LEU A 15 -3.93 14.48 -19.76
C LEU A 15 -3.76 12.98 -20.07
N THR A 16 -3.39 12.62 -21.32
CA THR A 16 -3.17 11.21 -21.69
C THR A 16 -1.95 10.56 -21.01
N SER A 17 -1.02 11.38 -20.51
CA SER A 17 0.11 10.89 -19.73
C SER A 17 -0.25 10.55 -18.28
N ARG A 18 -1.24 11.26 -17.71
CA ARG A 18 -1.65 11.12 -16.30
C ARG A 18 -2.83 10.18 -16.10
N PHE A 19 -3.78 10.16 -17.04
CA PHE A 19 -5.04 9.43 -16.90
C PHE A 19 -5.22 8.35 -17.98
N ASN A 20 -5.94 7.29 -17.64
CA ASN A 20 -6.10 6.08 -18.46
C ASN A 20 -7.25 6.15 -19.50
N PHE A 21 -7.58 7.33 -20.05
CA PHE A 21 -8.69 7.47 -21.00
C PHE A 21 -8.28 7.30 -22.47
N HIS A 22 -7.01 6.97 -22.76
CA HIS A 22 -6.63 6.63 -24.12
C HIS A 22 -7.33 5.34 -24.55
N ASN A 23 -7.76 5.23 -25.81
CA ASN A 23 -8.54 4.09 -26.30
C ASN A 23 -7.88 2.71 -26.10
N TYR A 24 -6.55 2.69 -25.93
CA TYR A 24 -5.75 1.48 -25.73
C TYR A 24 -5.04 1.44 -24.38
N ASP A 25 -5.41 2.30 -23.42
CA ASP A 25 -4.86 2.20 -22.07
C ASP A 25 -5.39 0.93 -21.38
N THR A 26 -4.51 0.26 -20.64
CA THR A 26 -4.92 -0.84 -19.78
C THR A 26 -5.51 -0.28 -18.49
N LEU A 27 -6.58 -0.90 -17.98
CA LEU A 27 -7.23 -0.47 -16.73
C LEU A 27 -6.34 -0.62 -15.49
N VAL A 28 -5.20 -1.32 -15.59
CA VAL A 28 -4.52 -1.89 -14.41
C VAL A 28 -3.11 -1.34 -14.14
N ARG A 29 -2.46 -0.48 -14.95
CA ARG A 29 -1.10 0.00 -14.57
C ARG A 29 -0.80 1.47 -14.88
N GLY A 30 -0.15 2.11 -13.89
CA GLY A 30 0.58 3.39 -14.00
C GLY A 30 -0.24 4.68 -14.10
N LYS A 31 -1.40 4.65 -14.77
CA LYS A 31 -2.23 5.84 -15.00
C LYS A 31 -3.45 5.91 -14.07
N ILE A 32 -3.89 7.12 -13.76
CA ILE A 32 -5.05 7.39 -12.89
C ILE A 32 -6.34 7.07 -13.67
N ASP A 33 -7.20 6.26 -13.06
CA ASP A 33 -8.55 6.03 -13.55
C ASP A 33 -9.48 7.13 -13.00
N PRO A 34 -9.99 8.04 -13.85
CA PRO A 34 -10.83 9.13 -13.41
C PRO A 34 -12.25 8.68 -13.02
N THR A 35 -12.65 7.44 -13.33
CA THR A 35 -13.96 6.90 -12.97
C THR A 35 -14.00 6.38 -11.52
N ILE A 36 -12.84 6.07 -10.95
CA ILE A 36 -12.71 5.67 -9.55
C ILE A 36 -12.63 6.94 -8.69
N ARG A 37 -13.56 7.10 -7.74
CA ARG A 37 -13.53 8.23 -6.79
C ARG A 37 -12.16 8.28 -6.11
N GLY A 38 -11.46 9.41 -6.19
CA GLY A 38 -10.04 9.52 -5.81
C GLY A 38 -9.69 9.04 -4.39
N GLY A 39 -10.60 9.22 -3.42
CA GLY A 39 -10.42 8.68 -2.06
C GLY A 39 -10.46 7.15 -1.99
N SER A 40 -11.22 6.50 -2.87
CA SER A 40 -11.37 5.04 -2.90
C SER A 40 -10.11 4.34 -3.41
N ARG A 41 -9.34 4.94 -4.32
CA ARG A 41 -8.15 4.29 -4.90
C ARG A 41 -7.03 4.11 -3.87
N LYS A 42 -6.73 5.14 -3.08
CA LYS A 42 -5.70 5.06 -2.03
C LYS A 42 -6.12 4.05 -0.94
N LEU A 43 -7.40 4.06 -0.56
CA LEU A 43 -7.94 3.12 0.43
C LEU A 43 -7.95 1.66 -0.07
N LEU A 44 -8.27 1.44 -1.35
CA LEU A 44 -8.21 0.10 -1.97
C LEU A 44 -6.79 -0.46 -1.92
N GLN A 45 -5.81 0.35 -2.32
CA GLN A 45 -4.41 -0.07 -2.32
C GLN A 45 -3.84 -0.32 -0.92
N ILE A 46 -4.28 0.46 0.09
CA ILE A 46 -3.94 0.21 1.50
C ILE A 46 -4.56 -1.11 1.94
N ASN A 47 -5.85 -1.35 1.66
CA ASN A 47 -6.49 -2.62 1.98
C ASN A 47 -5.80 -3.82 1.31
N ASP A 48 -5.37 -3.68 0.06
CA ASP A 48 -4.63 -4.74 -0.65
C ASP A 48 -3.30 -5.04 0.05
N LEU A 49 -2.57 -4.03 0.51
CA LEU A 49 -1.34 -4.19 1.28
C LEU A 49 -1.59 -4.89 2.62
N LEU A 50 -2.62 -4.46 3.34
CA LEU A 50 -3.02 -5.03 4.63
C LEU A 50 -3.45 -6.49 4.48
N GLN A 51 -4.22 -6.80 3.44
CA GLN A 51 -4.63 -8.16 3.13
C GLN A 51 -3.43 -9.05 2.81
N ALA A 52 -2.50 -8.57 1.98
CA ALA A 52 -1.27 -9.29 1.64
C ALA A 52 -0.41 -9.59 2.88
N ALA A 53 -0.30 -8.61 3.80
CA ALA A 53 0.39 -8.78 5.07
C ALA A 53 -0.26 -9.82 5.99
N PHE A 54 -1.60 -9.89 5.99
CA PHE A 54 -2.34 -10.89 6.74
C PHE A 54 -2.25 -12.29 6.14
N THR A 55 -2.20 -12.44 4.81
CA THR A 55 -2.08 -13.74 4.14
C THR A 55 -0.64 -14.25 4.03
N GLY A 56 0.34 -13.38 4.22
CA GLY A 56 1.76 -13.73 4.12
C GLY A 56 2.33 -13.63 2.70
N ASP A 57 1.72 -12.83 1.80
CA ASP A 57 2.16 -12.69 0.41
C ASP A 57 3.25 -11.60 0.29
N ASP A 58 4.51 -12.03 0.43
CA ASP A 58 5.70 -11.18 0.35
C ASP A 58 5.89 -10.54 -1.04
N VAL A 59 5.56 -11.27 -2.10
CA VAL A 59 5.66 -10.80 -3.49
C VAL A 59 4.71 -9.62 -3.72
N GLN A 60 3.45 -9.76 -3.30
CA GLN A 60 2.45 -8.71 -3.46
C GLN A 60 2.81 -7.46 -2.64
N ILE A 61 3.34 -7.62 -1.43
CA ILE A 61 3.79 -6.49 -0.59
C ILE A 61 4.92 -5.73 -1.28
N HIS A 62 5.92 -6.44 -1.78
CA HIS A 62 7.05 -5.83 -2.48
C HIS A 62 6.59 -5.06 -3.73
N ASP A 63 5.68 -5.65 -4.51
CA ASP A 63 5.12 -5.00 -5.71
C ASP A 63 4.30 -3.75 -5.37
N LEU A 64 3.46 -3.81 -4.32
CA LEU A 64 2.64 -2.67 -3.89
C LEU A 64 3.50 -1.52 -3.38
N VAL A 65 4.46 -1.78 -2.49
CA VAL A 65 5.29 -0.72 -1.90
C VAL A 65 6.22 -0.11 -2.95
N ASN A 66 6.97 -0.93 -3.70
CA ASN A 66 7.99 -0.43 -4.62
C ASN A 66 7.43 0.06 -5.96
N SER A 67 6.43 -0.62 -6.54
CA SER A 67 5.91 -0.26 -7.87
C SER A 67 4.82 0.80 -7.81
N ALA A 68 3.95 0.77 -6.79
CA ALA A 68 2.86 1.73 -6.64
C ALA A 68 3.22 2.91 -5.72
N GLY A 69 4.39 2.90 -5.07
CA GLY A 69 4.82 3.98 -4.17
C GLY A 69 3.91 4.14 -2.97
N LEU A 70 3.38 3.02 -2.47
CA LEU A 70 2.51 2.99 -1.30
C LEU A 70 3.30 3.28 -0.03
N ASP A 71 2.66 4.02 0.87
CA ASP A 71 3.18 4.23 2.22
C ASP A 71 3.02 2.94 3.02
N VAL A 72 4.15 2.32 3.38
CA VAL A 72 4.19 1.08 4.18
C VAL A 72 3.58 1.25 5.58
N ASN A 73 3.54 2.49 6.08
CA ASN A 73 2.98 2.84 7.38
C ASN A 73 1.51 3.24 7.31
N ALA A 74 0.87 3.10 6.15
CA ALA A 74 -0.55 3.35 6.03
C ALA A 74 -1.35 2.33 6.86
N GLY A 75 -2.27 2.84 7.66
CA GLY A 75 -3.17 2.04 8.49
C GLY A 75 -4.58 1.94 7.92
N ASP A 76 -5.33 0.96 8.41
CA ASP A 76 -6.78 0.90 8.22
C ASP A 76 -7.53 1.92 9.09
N TYR A 77 -8.85 1.78 9.18
CA TYR A 77 -9.68 2.63 10.01
C TYR A 77 -9.39 2.50 11.52
N ASP A 78 -8.74 1.42 11.96
CA ASP A 78 -8.31 1.19 13.35
C ASP A 78 -6.83 1.55 13.56
N ASP A 79 -6.23 2.29 12.62
CA ASP A 79 -4.81 2.67 12.62
C ASP A 79 -3.86 1.45 12.60
N ARG A 80 -4.35 0.26 12.21
CA ARG A 80 -3.52 -0.94 12.10
C ARG A 80 -2.77 -0.93 10.79
N THR A 81 -1.45 -0.93 10.88
CA THR A 81 -0.55 -1.02 9.72
C THR A 81 -0.36 -2.47 9.26
N ALA A 82 0.28 -2.65 8.10
CA ALA A 82 0.65 -3.97 7.59
C ALA A 82 1.47 -4.78 8.61
N LEU A 83 2.30 -4.10 9.41
CA LEU A 83 3.12 -4.73 10.44
C LEU A 83 2.27 -5.34 11.58
N HIS A 84 1.17 -4.67 11.99
CA HIS A 84 0.25 -5.20 13.00
C HIS A 84 -0.43 -6.49 12.53
N LEU A 85 -0.84 -6.53 11.26
CA LEU A 85 -1.52 -7.70 10.68
C LEU A 85 -0.56 -8.87 10.45
N ALA A 86 0.64 -8.62 9.93
CA ALA A 86 1.68 -9.64 9.79
C ALA A 86 2.09 -10.22 11.15
N ALA A 87 2.16 -9.37 12.18
CA ALA A 87 2.47 -9.78 13.55
C ALA A 87 1.35 -10.61 14.19
N THR A 88 0.09 -10.22 13.97
CA THR A 88 -1.11 -10.98 14.40
C THR A 88 -1.19 -12.35 13.72
N ALA A 89 -0.80 -12.44 12.45
CA ALA A 89 -0.79 -13.71 11.69
C ALA A 89 0.46 -14.57 11.94
N GLY A 90 1.51 -14.03 12.57
CA GLY A 90 2.75 -14.74 12.86
C GLY A 90 3.68 -14.91 11.64
N HIS A 91 3.51 -14.09 10.59
CA HIS A 91 4.31 -14.18 9.36
C HIS A 91 5.67 -13.50 9.52
N ALA A 92 6.64 -14.22 10.12
CA ALA A 92 7.98 -13.70 10.39
C ALA A 92 8.71 -13.16 9.14
N ALA A 93 8.60 -13.85 8.00
CA ALA A 93 9.21 -13.42 6.75
C ALA A 93 8.62 -12.08 6.24
N VAL A 94 7.31 -11.91 6.38
CA VAL A 94 6.64 -10.66 6.00
C VAL A 94 6.98 -9.53 6.97
N VAL A 95 7.10 -9.81 8.26
CA VAL A 95 7.57 -8.82 9.24
C VAL A 95 8.96 -8.31 8.87
N ASP A 96 9.87 -9.21 8.48
CA ASP A 96 11.22 -8.83 8.06
C ASP A 96 11.20 -7.97 6.80
N LEU A 97 10.42 -8.37 5.79
CA LEU A 97 10.23 -7.59 4.58
C LEU A 97 9.68 -6.18 4.88
N LEU A 98 8.64 -6.07 5.71
CA LEU A 98 8.04 -4.78 6.05
C LEU A 98 9.03 -3.87 6.78
N LEU A 99 9.85 -4.44 7.69
CA LEU A 99 10.91 -3.69 8.38
C LEU A 99 12.01 -3.23 7.41
N GLU A 100 12.40 -4.07 6.44
CA GLU A 100 13.33 -3.70 5.37
C GLU A 100 12.80 -2.57 4.48
N LEU A 101 11.48 -2.57 4.23
CA LEU A 101 10.77 -1.52 3.50
C LEU A 101 10.55 -0.24 4.33
N GLY A 102 11.00 -0.19 5.58
CA GLY A 102 10.94 1.00 6.44
C GLY A 102 9.65 1.13 7.26
N ALA A 103 8.98 0.02 7.56
CA ALA A 103 7.84 0.03 8.48
C ALA A 103 8.26 0.48 9.90
N ASP A 104 7.42 1.32 10.51
CA ASP A 104 7.59 1.79 11.87
C ASP A 104 7.16 0.71 12.87
N ARG A 105 8.14 0.12 13.55
CA ARG A 105 7.91 -0.87 14.62
C ARG A 105 7.22 -0.29 15.85
N THR A 106 7.28 1.03 16.03
CA THR A 106 6.71 1.73 17.19
C THR A 106 5.30 2.26 16.94
N ALA A 107 4.79 2.07 15.72
CA ALA A 107 3.42 2.42 15.35
C ALA A 107 2.44 1.76 16.33
N ARG A 108 1.43 2.53 16.72
CA ARG A 108 0.38 2.08 17.62
C ARG A 108 -0.95 2.10 16.89
N ASP A 109 -1.72 1.03 17.08
CA ASP A 109 -3.10 0.99 16.64
C ASP A 109 -4.01 1.88 17.51
N ARG A 110 -5.30 1.89 17.17
CA ARG A 110 -6.34 2.63 17.89
C ARG A 110 -6.44 2.28 19.39
N TRP A 111 -6.04 1.08 19.79
CA TRP A 111 -6.05 0.62 21.17
C TRP A 111 -4.73 0.90 21.89
N GLY A 112 -3.74 1.46 21.20
CA GLY A 112 -2.42 1.76 21.73
C GLY A 112 -1.48 0.56 21.74
N ALA A 113 -1.86 -0.55 21.11
CA ALA A 113 -1.02 -1.74 20.97
C ALA A 113 -0.05 -1.55 19.82
N THR A 114 1.18 -2.03 20.00
CA THR A 114 2.18 -2.14 18.94
C THR A 114 2.08 -3.49 18.25
N ALA A 115 2.65 -3.61 17.05
CA ALA A 115 2.75 -4.90 16.36
C ALA A 115 3.40 -5.99 17.24
N GLY A 116 4.36 -5.63 18.10
CA GLY A 116 4.96 -6.57 19.07
C GLY A 116 3.96 -7.06 20.13
N ASP A 117 3.09 -6.17 20.63
CA ASP A 117 2.02 -6.52 21.57
C ASP A 117 1.03 -7.48 20.92
N ASN A 118 0.59 -7.21 19.67
CA ASN A 118 -0.29 -8.12 18.94
C ASN A 118 0.36 -9.50 18.72
N ALA A 119 1.66 -9.56 18.40
CA ALA A 119 2.38 -10.83 18.29
C ALA A 119 2.40 -11.61 19.61
N ALA A 120 2.60 -10.92 20.74
CA ALA A 120 2.60 -11.54 22.06
C ALA A 120 1.22 -12.10 22.42
N GLU A 121 0.15 -11.33 22.18
CA GLU A 121 -1.24 -11.71 22.44
C GLU A 121 -1.68 -12.92 21.59
N ASN A 122 -1.21 -13.02 20.36
CA ASN A 122 -1.54 -14.12 19.44
C ASN A 122 -0.63 -15.35 19.57
N GLY A 123 0.29 -15.37 20.53
CA GLY A 123 1.12 -16.55 20.83
C GLY A 123 2.40 -16.66 19.99
N PHE A 124 2.92 -15.55 19.48
CA PHE A 124 4.18 -15.47 18.74
C PHE A 124 5.27 -14.73 19.55
N PRO A 125 5.74 -15.27 20.69
CA PRO A 125 6.65 -14.57 21.60
C PRO A 125 8.03 -14.27 20.97
N ALA A 126 8.50 -15.12 20.06
CA ALA A 126 9.75 -14.89 19.34
C ALA A 126 9.65 -13.69 18.37
N LEU A 127 8.48 -13.49 17.77
CA LEU A 127 8.19 -12.36 16.89
C LEU A 127 7.98 -11.08 17.70
N ALA A 128 7.28 -11.18 18.83
CA ALA A 128 7.11 -10.07 19.76
C ALA A 128 8.47 -9.55 20.26
N ALA A 129 9.39 -10.45 20.64
CA ALA A 129 10.75 -10.08 21.04
C ALA A 129 11.56 -9.42 19.93
N LYS A 130 11.24 -9.68 18.66
CA LYS A 130 11.87 -9.05 17.49
C LYS A 130 11.36 -7.63 17.25
N LEU A 131 10.10 -7.39 17.59
CA LEU A 131 9.39 -6.12 17.40
C LEU A 131 9.45 -5.20 18.64
N ALA A 132 9.95 -5.71 19.77
CA ALA A 132 10.18 -4.96 21.01
C ALA A 132 11.28 -3.90 20.90
#